data_AF-A0A835GU54-F1
#
_entry.id   AF-A0A835GU54-F1
#
_cell.length_a   1.000
_cell.length_b   1.000
_cell.length_c   1.000
_cell.angle_alpha   90.00
_cell.angle_beta   90.00
_cell.angle_gamma   90.00
#
_symmetry.space_group_name_H-M   'P 1'
#
loop_
_entity.id
_entity.type
_entity.pdbx_description
1 polymer ?
#
loop_
_entity_poly.entity_id
_entity_poly.type
_entity_poly.pdbx_seq_one_letter_code
_entity_poly.pdbx_strand_id
1 'polypeptide(L)'
;MNTYVPVRKIIKAVSTQRCPKCLESVKEKRRRRWRWKPWLVLICLSGALVYFTITKQVLDNTHHENTEKLPSDNYYENLQTTSTDALSYNVNITTESTTKFPLNLTSVNISQENSYPNVLKGGSYHPPDCRNRFRVGIIVPYRNREENLGIFLNNIHPFLIRQKLDYQIFVIEQHGNGPFNKGRLYNAGYKEMIKFNKFFCIIFHDLDLLPLDDNIMYNCPTLPRHMCAYVNDTDIRRDYNITYSYKSLFGGVVSMTIDQFVRANGFSNLYFGWGAEDNDMFWRLHAAGYPVVRYQKSVGMYLVLPHKREPANPFR
;
A
#
# COMPACT_ATOMS: atom_id res chain seq x y z
N MET A 1 28.04 25.87 12.20
CA MET A 1 28.48 24.59 11.60
C MET A 1 27.63 23.48 12.22
N ASN A 2 26.50 23.14 11.59
CA ASN A 2 25.59 22.08 12.05
C ASN A 2 25.76 20.87 11.12
N THR A 3 26.31 19.78 11.65
CA THR A 3 26.57 18.55 10.91
C THR A 3 25.34 17.65 10.95
N TYR A 4 24.81 17.41 9.76
CA TYR A 4 23.81 16.40 9.42
C TYR A 4 24.31 14.99 9.84
N VAL A 5 23.52 14.24 10.61
CA VAL A 5 23.83 12.83 10.95
C VAL A 5 22.81 11.92 10.26
N PRO A 6 23.19 11.16 9.21
CA PRO A 6 22.31 10.21 8.57
C PRO A 6 22.04 8.99 9.48
N VAL A 7 20.80 8.49 9.44
CA VAL A 7 20.28 7.33 10.19
C VAL A 7 20.92 6.02 9.70
N ARG A 8 22.21 5.81 10.01
CA ARG A 8 22.95 4.56 9.76
C ARG A 8 23.80 4.11 10.97
N LYS A 9 23.52 4.60 12.17
CA LYS A 9 24.24 4.20 13.40
C LYS A 9 23.29 3.85 14.54
N ILE A 10 22.47 2.81 14.36
CA ILE A 10 21.90 2.05 15.49
C ILE A 10 21.94 0.56 15.11
N ILE A 11 23.13 -0.01 14.97
CA ILE A 11 23.34 -1.47 14.96
C ILE A 11 24.64 -1.76 15.72
N LYS A 12 24.57 -1.84 17.05
CA LYS A 12 25.49 -2.64 17.89
C LYS A 12 24.73 -3.05 19.17
N ALA A 13 24.92 -4.31 19.57
CA ALA A 13 24.25 -5.08 20.63
C ALA A 13 22.84 -5.55 20.21
N VAL A 14 22.55 -6.84 20.03
CA VAL A 14 22.68 -7.97 20.98
C VAL A 14 23.06 -9.24 20.18
N SER A 15 24.29 -9.73 20.32
CA SER A 15 24.67 -10.94 21.09
C SER A 15 23.91 -12.24 20.75
N THR A 16 24.61 -13.05 19.96
CA THR A 16 24.73 -14.52 19.99
C THR A 16 24.03 -15.29 21.12
N GLN A 17 23.21 -16.28 20.74
CA GLN A 17 23.17 -17.61 21.37
C GLN A 17 22.73 -18.66 20.33
N ARG A 18 23.68 -19.51 19.91
CA ARG A 18 23.40 -20.73 19.14
C ARG A 18 23.19 -21.88 20.13
N CYS A 19 22.14 -22.66 19.93
CA CYS A 19 21.94 -23.94 20.61
C CYS A 19 22.84 -25.02 19.97
N PRO A 20 23.67 -25.75 20.73
CA PRO A 20 24.50 -26.82 20.20
C PRO A 20 23.88 -28.19 20.52
N LYS A 21 23.43 -28.94 19.49
CA LYS A 21 23.47 -30.41 19.41
C LYS A 21 22.80 -30.89 18.13
N CYS A 22 23.60 -31.62 17.33
CA CYS A 22 23.27 -32.75 16.44
C CYS A 22 24.26 -32.74 15.26
N LEU A 23 25.39 -33.40 15.50
CA LEU A 23 26.40 -33.80 14.53
C LEU A 23 26.25 -35.33 14.39
N GLU A 24 26.00 -35.81 13.18
CA GLU A 24 26.49 -37.08 12.57
C GLU A 24 25.67 -37.35 11.30
N SER A 25 26.22 -37.11 10.11
CA SER A 25 27.02 -38.01 9.27
C SER A 25 26.18 -38.95 8.38
N VAL A 26 26.00 -38.56 7.11
CA VAL A 26 25.86 -39.50 5.97
C VAL A 26 26.56 -38.87 4.75
N LYS A 27 27.37 -39.71 4.11
CA LYS A 27 28.39 -39.43 3.09
C LYS A 27 27.83 -38.89 1.77
N GLU A 28 28.60 -37.95 1.23
CA GLU A 28 28.84 -37.56 -0.17
C GLU A 28 28.12 -38.39 -1.28
N LYS A 29 27.13 -37.78 -1.94
CA LYS A 29 26.89 -37.97 -3.37
C LYS A 29 26.82 -36.60 -4.02
N ARG A 30 27.86 -36.26 -4.81
CA ARG A 30 27.95 -35.07 -5.66
C ARG A 30 26.74 -34.99 -6.60
N ARG A 31 25.72 -34.25 -6.20
CA ARG A 31 24.77 -33.60 -7.11
C ARG A 31 24.98 -32.10 -6.95
N ARG A 32 25.17 -31.41 -8.08
CA ARG A 32 25.38 -29.95 -8.16
C ARG A 32 24.21 -29.23 -7.47
N ARG A 33 24.37 -28.97 -6.18
CA ARG A 33 23.44 -28.20 -5.37
C ARG A 33 23.77 -26.74 -5.62
N TRP A 34 23.01 -26.11 -6.50
CA TRP A 34 23.00 -24.66 -6.62
C TRP A 34 22.72 -24.09 -5.22
N ARG A 35 23.77 -23.52 -4.61
CA ARG A 35 23.67 -22.79 -3.34
C ARG A 35 22.90 -21.51 -3.64
N TRP A 36 21.59 -21.56 -3.45
CA TRP A 36 20.76 -20.37 -3.33
C TRP A 36 21.29 -19.58 -2.14
N LYS A 37 21.89 -18.41 -2.41
CA LYS A 37 22.30 -17.47 -1.36
C LYS A 37 21.01 -16.94 -0.70
N PRO A 38 20.94 -16.87 0.64
CA PRO A 38 19.73 -16.42 1.33
C PRO A 38 19.47 -14.95 1.01
N TRP A 39 18.25 -14.69 0.55
CA TRP A 39 17.70 -13.36 0.28
C TRP A 39 17.67 -12.57 1.57
N LEU A 40 18.42 -11.48 1.64
CA LEU A 40 18.37 -10.54 2.77
C LEU A 40 17.10 -9.68 2.62
N VAL A 41 16.01 -10.15 3.24
CA VAL A 41 14.89 -9.31 3.63
C VAL A 41 15.33 -8.56 4.88
N LEU A 42 15.47 -7.24 4.80
CA LEU A 42 15.63 -6.39 5.97
C LEU A 42 14.25 -6.27 6.62
N ILE A 43 13.96 -7.19 7.55
CA ILE A 43 12.80 -7.08 8.43
C ILE A 43 13.15 -6.03 9.49
N CYS A 44 12.77 -4.77 9.26
CA CYS A 44 12.79 -3.79 10.33
C CYS A 44 11.56 -4.04 11.21
N LEU A 45 11.73 -4.89 12.22
CA LEU A 45 10.76 -5.08 13.30
C LEU A 45 10.91 -3.92 14.32
N SER A 46 10.82 -2.66 13.90
CA SER A 46 10.50 -1.57 14.83
C SER A 46 8.97 -1.60 15.01
N GLY A 47 8.53 -1.82 16.25
CA GLY A 47 7.14 -2.15 16.54
C GLY A 47 6.12 -1.11 16.06
N ALA A 48 4.90 -1.63 15.88
CA ALA A 48 3.71 -1.06 15.26
C ALA A 48 3.52 -1.24 13.74
N LEU A 49 4.54 -1.37 12.88
CA LEU A 49 4.35 -1.56 11.42
C LEU A 49 5.32 -2.57 10.82
N VAL A 50 4.88 -3.36 9.82
CA VAL A 50 5.82 -4.04 8.93
C VAL A 50 6.16 -3.09 7.79
N TYR A 51 7.34 -2.48 7.86
CA TYR A 51 7.95 -1.82 6.71
C TYR A 51 8.59 -2.88 5.82
N PHE A 52 8.15 -2.97 4.56
CA PHE A 52 8.93 -3.64 3.52
C PHE A 52 9.59 -2.60 2.65
N THR A 53 10.89 -2.40 2.83
CA THR A 53 11.70 -1.69 1.84
C THR A 53 12.12 -2.69 0.75
N ILE A 54 11.48 -2.61 -0.41
CA ILE A 54 11.89 -3.40 -1.58
C ILE A 54 13.08 -2.68 -2.21
N THR A 55 14.29 -3.20 -1.97
CA THR A 55 15.47 -2.75 -2.72
C THR A 55 15.52 -3.42 -4.10
N LYS A 56 16.18 -2.74 -5.04
CA LYS A 56 16.32 -3.06 -6.48
C LYS A 56 16.61 -4.52 -6.83
N GLN A 57 17.09 -5.34 -5.89
CA GLN A 57 17.52 -6.71 -6.16
C GLN A 57 16.39 -7.77 -6.16
N VAL A 58 15.17 -7.41 -5.74
CA VAL A 58 13.95 -8.19 -6.01
C VAL A 58 13.37 -7.85 -7.40
N LEU A 59 13.70 -6.67 -7.94
CA LEU A 59 13.15 -6.13 -9.18
C LEU A 59 13.83 -6.65 -10.46
N ASP A 60 15.04 -7.24 -10.36
CA ASP A 60 15.85 -7.65 -11.51
C ASP A 60 15.72 -9.14 -11.90
N ASN A 61 14.96 -9.97 -11.16
CA ASN A 61 14.86 -11.42 -11.45
C ASN A 61 13.71 -11.83 -12.40
N THR A 62 13.12 -10.88 -13.14
CA THR A 62 12.08 -11.19 -14.15
C THR A 62 12.44 -10.74 -15.57
N HIS A 63 13.70 -10.43 -15.87
CA HIS A 63 14.09 -10.15 -17.26
C HIS A 63 15.35 -10.92 -17.67
N HIS A 64 15.14 -11.99 -18.43
CA HIS A 64 15.95 -12.22 -19.62
C HIS A 64 15.01 -12.11 -20.82
N GLU A 65 14.98 -10.95 -21.45
CA GLU A 65 15.07 -10.87 -22.91
C GLU A 65 15.41 -9.45 -23.35
N ASN A 66 16.26 -9.41 -24.38
CA ASN A 66 16.99 -8.29 -24.94
C ASN A 66 16.05 -7.22 -25.53
N THR A 67 16.41 -5.94 -25.43
CA THR A 67 16.78 -5.11 -26.60
C THR A 67 17.23 -3.70 -26.18
N GLU A 68 18.43 -3.36 -26.67
CA GLU A 68 18.93 -2.09 -27.22
C GLU A 68 18.79 -0.74 -26.46
N LYS A 69 19.97 -0.16 -26.20
CA LYS A 69 20.21 1.21 -25.71
C LYS A 69 20.13 2.22 -26.86
N LEU A 70 19.54 3.39 -26.63
CA LEU A 70 19.83 4.67 -27.30
C LEU A 70 19.57 5.85 -26.32
N PRO A 71 20.09 7.06 -26.57
CA PRO A 71 21.02 7.75 -25.68
C PRO A 71 20.41 8.80 -24.73
N SER A 72 21.25 9.18 -23.76
CA SER A 72 21.10 10.24 -22.76
C SER A 72 21.04 11.63 -23.38
N ASP A 73 20.12 12.47 -22.93
CA ASP A 73 20.31 13.92 -22.98
C ASP A 73 19.83 14.60 -21.70
N ASN A 74 20.71 15.47 -21.21
CA ASN A 74 20.60 16.32 -20.04
C ASN A 74 19.53 17.38 -20.23
N TYR A 75 18.65 17.59 -19.26
CA TYR A 75 18.06 18.92 -19.03
C TYR A 75 17.57 19.03 -17.57
N TYR A 76 18.50 19.37 -16.67
CA TYR A 76 18.16 20.04 -15.42
C TYR A 76 18.84 21.39 -15.46
N GLU A 77 18.05 22.46 -15.54
CA GLU A 77 18.41 23.69 -14.86
C GLU A 77 17.20 24.62 -14.69
N ASN A 78 17.12 25.18 -13.49
CA ASN A 78 16.48 26.44 -13.12
C ASN A 78 14.95 26.49 -13.02
N LEU A 79 14.44 26.36 -11.80
CA LEU A 79 13.60 27.40 -11.17
C LEU A 79 13.54 27.19 -9.65
N GLN A 80 14.09 28.16 -8.93
CA GLN A 80 14.17 28.26 -7.48
C GLN A 80 13.15 29.29 -6.99
N THR A 81 12.50 28.99 -5.85
CA THR A 81 11.83 29.92 -4.90
C THR A 81 10.51 30.57 -5.39
N THR A 82 9.44 30.79 -4.63
CA THR A 82 9.20 31.10 -3.20
C THR A 82 7.75 30.75 -2.79
N SER A 83 7.49 30.89 -1.48
CA SER A 83 6.21 31.09 -0.76
C SER A 83 5.41 29.86 -0.34
N THR A 84 5.71 29.47 0.90
CA THR A 84 4.81 28.97 1.94
C THR A 84 3.45 29.67 1.94
N ASP A 85 2.36 28.90 1.89
CA ASP A 85 1.11 29.23 2.57
C ASP A 85 0.37 27.93 2.91
N ALA A 86 0.26 27.66 4.21
CA ALA A 86 -0.52 26.56 4.74
C ALA A 86 -2.00 26.94 4.66
N LEU A 87 -2.73 26.36 3.71
CA LEU A 87 -4.18 26.50 3.62
C LEU A 87 -4.84 25.59 4.67
N SER A 88 -5.36 26.21 5.73
CA SER A 88 -6.23 25.58 6.71
C SER A 88 -7.59 25.28 6.07
N TYR A 89 -7.90 24.00 5.90
CA TYR A 89 -9.19 23.56 5.37
C TYR A 89 -10.18 23.34 6.50
N ASN A 90 -11.04 24.33 6.76
CA ASN A 90 -12.14 24.22 7.73
C ASN A 90 -13.34 23.54 7.05
N VAL A 91 -13.56 22.26 7.35
CA VAL A 91 -14.78 21.54 6.94
C VAL A 91 -15.86 21.78 7.99
N ASN A 92 -16.83 22.63 7.69
CA ASN A 92 -18.04 22.79 8.50
C ASN A 92 -18.98 21.60 8.28
N ILE A 93 -18.86 20.57 9.12
CA ILE A 93 -19.80 19.44 9.15
C ILE A 93 -21.01 19.84 9.98
N THR A 94 -22.11 20.20 9.32
CA THR A 94 -23.42 20.31 9.97
C THR A 94 -23.90 18.89 10.37
N THR A 95 -24.38 18.79 11.60
CA THR A 95 -24.80 17.57 12.29
C THR A 95 -26.05 16.96 11.67
N GLU A 96 -25.97 15.68 11.25
CA GLU A 96 -26.90 14.57 11.59
C GLU A 96 -26.71 13.39 10.62
N SER A 97 -25.80 12.49 10.98
CA SER A 97 -25.86 11.05 10.66
C SER A 97 -24.87 10.36 11.59
N THR A 98 -25.33 9.40 12.38
CA THR A 98 -24.50 8.59 13.29
C THR A 98 -23.51 7.67 12.56
N THR A 99 -23.49 7.68 11.22
CA THR A 99 -22.65 6.81 10.38
C THR A 99 -21.34 7.45 9.90
N LYS A 100 -21.16 8.76 10.07
CA LYS A 100 -19.96 9.45 9.58
C LYS A 100 -18.76 9.14 10.48
N PHE A 101 -17.68 8.67 9.90
CA PHE A 101 -16.44 8.40 10.65
C PHE A 101 -15.71 9.73 10.93
N PRO A 102 -15.47 10.12 12.19
CA PRO A 102 -14.65 11.29 12.50
C PRO A 102 -13.19 11.08 12.12
N LEU A 103 -12.67 11.95 11.25
CA LEU A 103 -11.26 11.94 10.86
C LEU A 103 -10.40 12.81 11.78
N ASN A 104 -9.18 12.36 12.04
CA ASN A 104 -8.12 13.11 12.71
C ASN A 104 -6.94 13.33 11.75
N LEU A 105 -6.77 14.57 11.28
CA LEU A 105 -5.74 14.91 10.30
C LEU A 105 -4.37 15.20 10.94
N THR A 106 -4.19 14.97 12.24
CA THR A 106 -2.87 15.03 12.87
C THR A 106 -2.05 13.80 12.51
N SER A 107 -0.85 14.02 11.99
CA SER A 107 0.12 12.96 11.72
C SER A 107 0.70 12.41 13.03
N VAL A 108 0.67 11.09 13.20
CA VAL A 108 1.36 10.42 14.32
C VAL A 108 2.82 10.13 13.97
N ASN A 109 3.67 10.10 15.01
CA ASN A 109 5.05 9.66 14.84
C ASN A 109 5.09 8.14 14.61
N ILE A 110 5.27 7.75 13.34
CA ILE A 110 5.35 6.36 12.89
C ILE A 110 6.50 5.54 13.52
N SER A 111 7.49 6.21 14.12
CA SER A 111 8.63 5.56 14.78
C SER A 111 8.35 5.21 16.24
N GLN A 112 7.25 5.72 16.83
CA GLN A 112 6.87 5.39 18.20
C GLN A 112 6.14 4.05 18.24
N GLU A 113 6.61 3.15 19.10
CA GLU A 113 6.24 1.73 19.08
C GLU A 113 4.78 1.45 19.49
N ASN A 114 4.02 2.45 19.98
CA ASN A 114 2.76 2.17 20.67
C ASN A 114 1.69 3.28 20.63
N SER A 115 1.45 3.89 19.46
CA SER A 115 0.32 4.82 19.31
C SER A 115 -1.06 4.14 19.41
N TYR A 116 -1.14 2.82 19.26
CA TYR A 116 -2.39 2.05 19.35
C TYR A 116 -2.22 0.81 20.23
N PRO A 117 -2.69 0.80 21.49
CA PRO A 117 -2.39 -0.26 22.45
C PRO A 117 -2.95 -1.63 22.05
N ASN A 118 -4.00 -1.67 21.22
CA ASN A 118 -4.63 -2.91 20.76
C ASN A 118 -4.01 -3.47 19.47
N VAL A 119 -3.14 -2.71 18.80
CA VAL A 119 -2.51 -3.13 17.55
C VAL A 119 -1.22 -3.87 17.87
N LEU A 120 -1.14 -5.13 17.47
CA LEU A 120 0.03 -5.97 17.63
C LEU A 120 1.15 -5.53 16.69
N LYS A 121 2.37 -5.92 17.05
CA LYS A 121 3.57 -5.70 16.24
C LYS A 121 3.34 -6.14 14.79
N GLY A 122 3.74 -5.28 13.87
CA GLY A 122 3.53 -5.50 12.44
C GLY A 122 2.15 -5.04 11.93
N GLY A 123 1.49 -4.11 12.62
CA GLY A 123 0.24 -3.50 12.16
C GLY A 123 -0.93 -4.48 12.08
N SER A 124 -0.95 -5.49 12.95
CA SER A 124 -1.97 -6.54 12.97
C SER A 124 -2.92 -6.35 14.15
N TYR A 125 -4.19 -6.64 13.95
CA TYR A 125 -5.19 -6.64 15.00
C TYR A 125 -6.15 -7.82 14.81
N HIS A 126 -6.60 -8.38 15.92
CA HIS A 126 -7.67 -9.37 15.97
C HIS A 126 -8.58 -9.04 17.16
N PRO A 127 -9.92 -9.08 16.99
CA PRO A 127 -10.85 -8.83 18.09
C PRO A 127 -10.66 -9.86 19.21
N PRO A 128 -10.56 -9.44 20.49
CA PRO A 128 -10.36 -10.38 21.60
C PRO A 128 -11.63 -11.17 21.95
N ASP A 129 -12.81 -10.68 21.53
CA ASP A 129 -14.13 -11.15 21.93
C ASP A 129 -14.81 -12.05 20.90
N CYS A 130 -14.20 -12.30 19.74
CA CYS A 130 -14.79 -13.16 18.72
C CYS A 130 -13.78 -13.85 17.82
N ARG A 131 -14.21 -14.93 17.15
CA ARG A 131 -13.40 -15.63 16.17
C ARG A 131 -13.77 -15.18 14.76
N ASN A 132 -12.89 -14.39 14.13
CA ASN A 132 -13.08 -13.95 12.76
C ASN A 132 -13.04 -15.13 11.77
N ARG A 133 -14.00 -15.15 10.84
CA ARG A 133 -14.05 -16.15 9.75
C ARG A 133 -12.97 -15.91 8.71
N PHE A 134 -12.62 -14.64 8.49
CA PHE A 134 -11.74 -14.20 7.42
C PHE A 134 -10.78 -13.15 7.93
N ARG A 135 -9.52 -13.25 7.47
CA ARG A 135 -8.49 -12.25 7.68
C ARG A 135 -8.32 -11.38 6.44
N VAL A 136 -8.14 -10.08 6.66
CA VAL A 136 -8.02 -9.04 5.63
C VAL A 136 -6.58 -8.52 5.59
N GLY A 137 -5.96 -8.58 4.41
CA GLY A 137 -4.65 -7.96 4.18
C GLY A 137 -4.84 -6.63 3.48
N ILE A 138 -4.21 -5.58 3.98
CA ILE A 138 -4.33 -4.22 3.44
C ILE A 138 -2.97 -3.82 2.90
N ILE A 139 -2.84 -3.66 1.59
CA ILE A 139 -1.58 -3.35 0.92
C ILE A 139 -1.59 -1.88 0.51
N VAL A 140 -0.60 -1.13 1.02
CA VAL A 140 -0.47 0.31 0.84
C VAL A 140 0.86 0.60 0.13
N PRO A 141 0.85 1.11 -1.11
CA PRO A 141 2.05 1.45 -1.84
C PRO A 141 2.57 2.79 -1.31
N TYR A 142 3.89 2.90 -1.09
CA TYR A 142 4.47 4.02 -0.35
C TYR A 142 5.79 4.48 -0.95
N ARG A 143 6.02 5.81 -0.91
CA ARG A 143 7.34 6.44 -1.07
C ARG A 143 7.28 7.89 -0.61
N ASN A 144 8.22 8.31 0.25
CA ASN A 144 8.45 9.73 0.62
C ASN A 144 7.19 10.51 1.04
N ARG A 145 6.27 9.87 1.78
CA ARG A 145 5.00 10.47 2.23
C ARG A 145 4.74 10.19 3.72
N GLU A 146 5.76 10.40 4.55
CA GLU A 146 5.73 10.10 5.98
C GLU A 146 4.57 10.78 6.72
N GLU A 147 4.32 12.05 6.45
CA GLU A 147 3.20 12.79 7.05
C GLU A 147 1.84 12.15 6.71
N ASN A 148 1.59 11.89 5.42
CA ASN A 148 0.34 11.23 4.99
C ASN A 148 0.23 9.82 5.58
N LEU A 149 1.33 9.10 5.76
CA LEU A 149 1.32 7.80 6.40
C LEU A 149 0.98 7.88 7.89
N GLY A 150 1.51 8.86 8.61
CA GLY A 150 1.11 9.12 9.99
C GLY A 150 -0.38 9.43 10.09
N ILE A 151 -0.91 10.31 9.22
CA ILE A 151 -2.34 10.61 9.17
C ILE A 151 -3.15 9.35 8.82
N PHE A 152 -2.74 8.60 7.81
CA PHE A 152 -3.40 7.36 7.37
C PHE A 152 -3.55 6.38 8.53
N LEU A 153 -2.48 6.11 9.27
CA LEU A 153 -2.48 5.18 10.39
C LEU A 153 -3.32 5.66 11.57
N ASN A 154 -3.35 6.97 11.81
CA ASN A 154 -4.18 7.61 12.82
C ASN A 154 -5.68 7.41 12.60
N ASN A 155 -6.08 7.22 11.36
CA ASN A 155 -7.48 7.05 11.00
C ASN A 155 -7.83 5.59 10.74
N ILE A 156 -7.00 4.87 10.00
CA ILE A 156 -7.35 3.54 9.51
C ILE A 156 -7.36 2.49 10.62
N HIS A 157 -6.47 2.58 11.61
CA HIS A 157 -6.46 1.62 12.72
C HIS A 157 -7.76 1.69 13.53
N PRO A 158 -8.18 2.86 14.07
CA PRO A 158 -9.47 2.99 14.73
C PRO A 158 -10.64 2.54 13.84
N PHE A 159 -10.60 2.87 12.56
CA PHE A 159 -11.65 2.51 11.59
C PHE A 159 -11.82 0.99 11.45
N LEU A 160 -10.74 0.25 11.22
CA LEU A 160 -10.78 -1.20 11.07
C LEU A 160 -11.11 -1.92 12.38
N ILE A 161 -10.64 -1.38 13.51
CA ILE A 161 -10.93 -1.92 14.84
C ILE A 161 -12.44 -1.83 15.16
N ARG A 162 -13.10 -0.71 14.83
CA ARG A 162 -14.56 -0.57 15.03
C ARG A 162 -15.36 -1.57 14.21
N GLN A 163 -14.85 -1.99 13.04
CA GLN A 163 -15.45 -3.04 12.22
C GLN A 163 -15.17 -4.46 12.73
N LYS A 164 -14.45 -4.62 13.86
CA LYS A 164 -14.04 -5.91 14.42
C LYS A 164 -13.36 -6.82 13.39
N LEU A 165 -12.48 -6.26 12.56
CA LEU A 165 -11.76 -7.02 11.55
C LEU A 165 -10.53 -7.71 12.14
N ASP A 166 -10.24 -8.93 11.68
CA ASP A 166 -8.91 -9.52 11.79
C ASP A 166 -8.13 -9.04 10.56
N TYR A 167 -7.17 -8.14 10.77
CA TYR A 167 -6.46 -7.50 9.68
C TYR A 167 -4.96 -7.37 9.93
N GLN A 168 -4.25 -7.12 8.84
CA GLN A 168 -2.86 -6.67 8.89
C GLN A 168 -2.57 -5.68 7.75
N ILE A 169 -1.87 -4.59 8.08
CA ILE A 169 -1.47 -3.55 7.13
C ILE A 169 -0.03 -3.80 6.67
N PHE A 170 0.17 -3.74 5.35
CA PHE A 170 1.44 -3.95 4.65
C PHE A 170 1.79 -2.68 3.89
N VAL A 171 2.74 -1.90 4.42
CA VAL A 171 3.27 -0.70 3.74
C VAL A 171 4.43 -1.14 2.85
N ILE A 172 4.27 -0.97 1.54
CA ILE A 172 5.20 -1.44 0.52
C ILE A 172 5.94 -0.24 -0.07
N GLU A 173 7.19 -0.08 0.36
CA GLU A 173 8.01 1.06 -0.03
C GLU A 173 8.75 0.81 -1.35
N GLN A 174 8.62 1.73 -2.30
CA GLN A 174 9.45 1.77 -3.50
C GLN A 174 10.76 2.49 -3.22
N HIS A 175 11.86 1.75 -3.18
CA HIS A 175 13.19 2.35 -3.04
C HIS A 175 13.65 3.07 -4.33
N GLY A 176 14.27 4.24 -4.17
CA GLY A 176 14.91 5.00 -5.24
C GLY A 176 14.00 6.03 -5.91
N ASN A 177 14.58 6.77 -6.87
CA ASN A 177 14.00 8.00 -7.43
C ASN A 177 13.37 7.82 -8.82
N GLY A 178 13.27 6.59 -9.34
CA GLY A 178 12.61 6.32 -10.62
C GLY A 178 11.10 6.58 -10.57
N PRO A 179 10.36 6.50 -11.70
CA PRO A 179 8.92 6.65 -11.68
C PRO A 179 8.23 5.64 -10.74
N PHE A 180 7.21 6.08 -10.01
CA PHE A 180 6.46 5.20 -9.12
C PHE A 180 5.72 4.11 -9.92
N ASN A 181 5.66 2.89 -9.41
CA ASN A 181 4.94 1.78 -10.05
C ASN A 181 4.00 1.12 -9.05
N LYS A 182 2.78 1.65 -8.96
CA LYS A 182 1.74 1.21 -8.03
C LYS A 182 1.37 -0.26 -8.23
N GLY A 183 1.16 -0.71 -9.47
CA GLY A 183 0.85 -2.10 -9.80
C GLY A 183 1.93 -3.09 -9.33
N ARG A 184 3.21 -2.78 -9.53
CA ARG A 184 4.33 -3.60 -9.03
C ARG A 184 4.33 -3.69 -7.51
N LEU A 185 4.09 -2.59 -6.81
CA LEU A 185 4.06 -2.57 -5.34
C LEU A 185 2.90 -3.39 -4.79
N TYR A 186 1.73 -3.32 -5.42
CA TYR A 186 0.60 -4.19 -5.08
C TYR A 186 0.92 -5.68 -5.27
N ASN A 187 1.51 -6.04 -6.41
CA ASN A 187 1.91 -7.42 -6.67
C ASN A 187 2.98 -7.93 -5.69
N ALA A 188 3.98 -7.10 -5.37
CA ALA A 188 5.01 -7.44 -4.42
C ALA A 188 4.44 -7.56 -2.99
N GLY A 189 3.56 -6.62 -2.61
CA GLY A 189 2.84 -6.66 -1.34
C GLY A 189 2.02 -7.93 -1.17
N TYR A 190 1.33 -8.38 -2.22
CA TYR A 190 0.60 -9.65 -2.20
C TYR A 190 1.53 -10.83 -1.94
N LYS A 191 2.66 -10.90 -2.67
CA LYS A 191 3.63 -11.99 -2.53
C LYS A 191 4.25 -12.04 -1.14
N GLU A 192 4.50 -10.90 -0.50
CA GLU A 192 5.01 -10.87 0.87
C GLU A 192 3.91 -11.19 1.87
N MET A 193 2.72 -10.60 1.74
CA MET A 193 1.58 -10.80 2.62
C MET A 193 1.25 -12.28 2.87
N ILE A 194 1.17 -13.10 1.80
CA ILE A 194 0.82 -14.52 1.90
C ILE A 194 1.87 -15.38 2.63
N LYS A 195 3.07 -14.84 2.92
CA LYS A 195 4.09 -15.52 3.74
C LYS A 195 3.83 -15.38 5.24
N PHE A 196 3.07 -14.37 5.65
CA PHE A 196 2.81 -14.08 7.07
C PHE A 196 1.63 -14.85 7.62
N ASN A 197 0.57 -15.01 6.82
CA ASN A 197 -0.63 -15.72 7.25
C ASN A 197 -1.51 -16.15 6.07
N LYS A 198 -2.61 -16.84 6.37
CA LYS A 198 -3.68 -17.12 5.42
C LYS A 198 -4.67 -15.96 5.43
N PHE A 199 -4.67 -15.20 4.35
CA PHE A 199 -5.61 -14.11 4.09
C PHE A 199 -6.72 -14.61 3.17
N PHE A 200 -7.94 -14.10 3.36
CA PHE A 200 -9.07 -14.38 2.46
C PHE A 200 -9.32 -13.19 1.53
N CYS A 201 -9.15 -11.99 2.07
CA CYS A 201 -9.45 -10.73 1.42
C CYS A 201 -8.18 -9.88 1.29
N ILE A 202 -8.02 -9.24 0.14
CA ILE A 202 -7.02 -8.20 -0.08
C ILE A 202 -7.73 -6.88 -0.31
N ILE A 203 -7.25 -5.83 0.35
CA ILE A 203 -7.60 -4.46 0.07
C ILE A 203 -6.35 -3.76 -0.45
N PHE A 204 -6.43 -3.26 -1.68
CA PHE A 204 -5.40 -2.41 -2.28
C PHE A 204 -5.82 -0.96 -2.04
N HIS A 205 -4.94 -0.19 -1.42
CA HIS A 205 -5.32 1.07 -0.82
C HIS A 205 -4.31 2.17 -1.12
N ASP A 206 -4.75 3.26 -1.75
CA ASP A 206 -3.92 4.46 -1.90
C ASP A 206 -3.75 5.16 -0.55
N LEU A 207 -2.52 5.59 -0.25
CA LEU A 207 -2.12 6.13 1.06
C LEU A 207 -2.91 7.39 1.46
N ASP A 208 -3.36 8.16 0.48
CA ASP A 208 -3.98 9.47 0.65
C ASP A 208 -5.52 9.40 0.72
N LEU A 209 -6.13 8.23 0.77
CA LEU A 209 -7.58 8.10 0.88
C LEU A 209 -8.00 7.74 2.31
N LEU A 210 -8.96 8.46 2.87
CA LEU A 210 -9.54 8.17 4.19
C LEU A 210 -11.06 7.94 4.07
N PRO A 211 -11.61 6.82 4.57
CA PRO A 211 -13.04 6.57 4.50
C PRO A 211 -13.82 7.56 5.37
N LEU A 212 -14.96 8.05 4.88
CA LEU A 212 -15.78 9.04 5.59
C LEU A 212 -17.03 8.46 6.29
N ASP A 213 -17.33 7.18 6.05
CA ASP A 213 -18.53 6.52 6.59
C ASP A 213 -18.17 5.12 7.09
N ASP A 214 -18.59 4.77 8.33
CA ASP A 214 -18.32 3.48 8.95
C ASP A 214 -19.04 2.32 8.22
N ASN A 215 -20.03 2.59 7.35
CA ASN A 215 -20.67 1.58 6.49
C ASN A 215 -19.82 1.15 5.30
N ILE A 216 -18.67 1.80 5.07
CA ILE A 216 -17.68 1.32 4.11
C ILE A 216 -16.98 0.10 4.73
N MET A 217 -17.56 -1.08 4.54
CA MET A 217 -17.01 -2.35 5.05
C MET A 217 -15.68 -2.71 4.35
N TYR A 218 -14.61 -2.84 5.12
CA TYR A 218 -13.29 -3.29 4.66
C TYR A 218 -13.22 -4.81 4.64
N ASN A 219 -14.05 -5.39 3.79
CA ASN A 219 -14.10 -6.82 3.51
C ASN A 219 -14.19 -7.08 2.00
N CYS A 220 -14.20 -8.35 1.64
CA CYS A 220 -14.36 -8.80 0.26
C CYS A 220 -15.72 -9.47 0.11
N PRO A 221 -16.64 -8.90 -0.68
CA PRO A 221 -17.87 -9.59 -1.04
C PRO A 221 -17.58 -10.62 -2.15
N THR A 222 -18.62 -11.28 -2.66
CA THR A 222 -18.51 -12.30 -3.72
C THR A 222 -17.89 -11.78 -5.02
N LEU A 223 -17.98 -10.47 -5.27
CA LEU A 223 -17.45 -9.80 -6.47
C LEU A 223 -16.38 -8.77 -6.08
N PRO A 224 -15.38 -8.48 -6.93
CA PRO A 224 -14.41 -7.42 -6.64
C PRO A 224 -15.14 -6.09 -6.46
N ARG A 225 -14.80 -5.35 -5.42
CA ARG A 225 -15.46 -4.11 -5.04
C ARG A 225 -14.53 -2.92 -5.24
N HIS A 226 -14.99 -1.94 -5.99
CA HIS A 226 -14.39 -0.61 -5.99
C HIS A 226 -14.99 0.18 -4.83
N MET A 227 -14.18 0.45 -3.81
CA MET A 227 -14.61 1.05 -2.55
C MET A 227 -14.68 2.57 -2.65
N CYS A 228 -13.72 3.19 -3.34
CA CYS A 228 -13.62 4.64 -3.52
C CYS A 228 -14.22 5.13 -4.86
N ALA A 229 -15.45 4.72 -5.17
CA ALA A 229 -16.07 5.08 -6.46
C ALA A 229 -16.40 6.57 -6.59
N TYR A 230 -16.47 7.29 -5.47
CA TYR A 230 -16.80 8.70 -5.41
C TYR A 230 -15.82 9.44 -4.50
N VAL A 231 -15.02 10.32 -5.10
CA VAL A 231 -14.11 11.20 -4.38
C VAL A 231 -14.80 12.54 -4.17
N ASN A 232 -14.69 13.12 -2.97
CA ASN A 232 -15.15 14.49 -2.70
C ASN A 232 -14.17 15.52 -3.28
N ASP A 233 -13.97 15.49 -4.60
CA ASP A 233 -13.10 16.43 -5.28
C ASP A 233 -13.94 17.26 -6.26
N THR A 234 -14.36 18.43 -5.79
CA THR A 234 -15.08 19.44 -6.58
C THR A 234 -14.15 20.20 -7.52
N ASP A 235 -12.83 20.14 -7.32
CA ASP A 235 -11.84 20.97 -8.01
C ASP A 235 -11.28 20.23 -9.24
N ILE A 236 -10.98 18.93 -9.12
CA ILE A 236 -10.58 18.08 -10.27
C ILE A 236 -11.65 18.04 -11.36
N ARG A 237 -12.93 18.00 -10.97
CA ARG A 237 -14.04 17.97 -11.94
C ARG A 237 -14.20 19.29 -12.68
N ARG A 238 -13.91 20.42 -12.02
CA ARG A 238 -14.02 21.76 -12.60
C ARG A 238 -12.84 22.12 -13.49
N ASP A 239 -11.62 21.82 -13.06
CA ASP A 239 -10.42 22.31 -13.74
C ASP A 239 -10.08 21.55 -15.02
N TYR A 240 -10.57 20.31 -15.18
CA TYR A 240 -10.14 19.43 -16.28
C TYR A 240 -11.29 18.92 -17.16
N ASN A 241 -12.53 19.37 -16.95
CA ASN A 241 -13.71 18.94 -17.70
C ASN A 241 -13.77 17.40 -17.91
N ILE A 242 -13.34 16.63 -16.90
CA ILE A 242 -13.19 15.18 -17.01
C ILE A 242 -14.58 14.56 -16.84
N THR A 243 -15.24 14.36 -17.97
CA THR A 243 -16.36 13.43 -18.10
C THR A 243 -15.80 12.01 -18.05
N TYR A 244 -15.44 11.52 -16.85
CA TYR A 244 -15.13 10.11 -16.69
C TYR A 244 -16.32 9.31 -17.21
N SER A 245 -16.13 8.54 -18.27
CA SER A 245 -17.03 7.44 -18.58
C SER A 245 -16.87 6.41 -17.45
N TYR A 246 -17.63 6.60 -16.36
CA TYR A 246 -17.48 6.01 -15.02
C TYR A 246 -17.47 4.46 -14.93
N LYS A 247 -17.54 3.73 -16.05
CA LYS A 247 -17.76 2.29 -16.03
C LYS A 247 -16.51 1.49 -15.66
N SER A 248 -15.32 1.89 -16.13
CA SER A 248 -14.07 1.11 -15.95
C SER A 248 -13.13 1.64 -14.86
N LEU A 249 -13.50 2.69 -14.12
CA LEU A 249 -12.69 3.19 -13.01
C LEU A 249 -12.65 2.16 -11.87
N PHE A 250 -11.43 1.82 -11.43
CA PHE A 250 -11.15 0.82 -10.40
C PHE A 250 -9.88 1.18 -9.58
N GLY A 251 -9.75 2.45 -9.24
CA GLY A 251 -8.58 2.99 -8.53
C GLY A 251 -8.86 3.40 -7.09
N GLY A 252 -7.89 4.04 -6.45
CA GLY A 252 -8.03 4.51 -5.08
C GLY A 252 -8.01 3.39 -4.05
N VAL A 253 -9.20 2.86 -3.74
CA VAL A 253 -9.36 1.75 -2.79
C VAL A 253 -10.24 0.67 -3.41
N VAL A 254 -9.72 -0.54 -3.49
CA VAL A 254 -10.42 -1.69 -4.06
C VAL A 254 -10.23 -2.93 -3.19
N SER A 255 -11.25 -3.79 -3.13
CA SER A 255 -11.19 -5.08 -2.43
C SER A 255 -11.51 -6.24 -3.35
N MET A 256 -10.79 -7.35 -3.16
CA MET A 256 -11.01 -8.60 -3.88
C MET A 256 -10.46 -9.78 -3.10
N THR A 257 -11.08 -10.94 -3.29
CA THR A 257 -10.59 -12.19 -2.68
C THR A 257 -9.24 -12.60 -3.28
N ILE A 258 -8.50 -13.46 -2.57
CA ILE A 258 -7.25 -14.04 -3.11
C ILE A 258 -7.50 -14.72 -4.46
N ASP A 259 -8.59 -15.47 -4.60
CA ASP A 259 -8.92 -16.20 -5.83
C ASP A 259 -9.17 -15.25 -7.01
N GLN A 260 -9.93 -14.17 -6.79
CA GLN A 260 -10.16 -13.13 -7.80
C GLN A 260 -8.85 -12.49 -8.26
N PHE A 261 -7.97 -12.13 -7.32
CA PHE A 261 -6.67 -11.52 -7.63
C PHE A 261 -5.76 -12.45 -8.42
N VAL A 262 -5.68 -13.72 -8.02
CA VAL A 262 -4.87 -14.75 -8.68
C VAL A 262 -5.39 -15.05 -10.08
N ARG A 263 -6.71 -15.19 -10.26
CA ARG A 263 -7.33 -15.44 -11.58
C ARG A 263 -7.17 -14.28 -12.55
N ALA A 264 -7.13 -13.04 -12.05
CA ALA A 264 -6.80 -11.87 -12.86
C ALA A 264 -5.31 -11.75 -13.21
N ASN A 265 -4.45 -12.64 -12.67
CA ASN A 265 -2.99 -12.58 -12.77
C ASN A 265 -2.40 -11.27 -12.22
N GLY A 266 -3.01 -10.73 -11.15
CA GLY A 266 -2.58 -9.50 -10.49
C GLY A 266 -2.60 -8.24 -11.38
N PHE A 267 -1.99 -7.17 -10.87
CA PHE A 267 -1.86 -5.91 -11.61
C PHE A 267 -0.79 -6.02 -12.71
N SER A 268 -0.87 -5.21 -13.76
CA SER A 268 0.25 -5.06 -14.70
C SER A 268 1.48 -4.43 -14.03
N ASN A 269 2.66 -4.94 -14.39
CA ASN A 269 3.96 -4.43 -13.94
C ASN A 269 4.53 -3.35 -14.88
N LEU A 270 3.81 -2.95 -15.91
CA LEU A 270 4.34 -2.12 -17.00
C LEU A 270 4.05 -0.62 -16.83
N TYR A 271 3.15 -0.25 -15.91
CA TYR A 271 2.76 1.15 -15.71
C TYR A 271 3.72 1.86 -14.74
N PHE A 272 4.57 2.72 -15.29
CA PHE A 272 5.51 3.57 -14.56
C PHE A 272 5.05 5.03 -14.65
N GLY A 273 4.83 5.66 -13.51
CA GLY A 273 4.14 6.94 -13.41
C GLY A 273 2.63 6.76 -13.23
N TRP A 274 1.89 7.87 -13.24
CA TRP A 274 0.46 7.88 -12.95
C TRP A 274 -0.39 7.44 -14.16
N GLY A 275 -1.29 6.48 -13.94
CA GLY A 275 -2.40 6.16 -14.84
C GLY A 275 -2.35 4.78 -15.50
N ALA A 276 -3.55 4.34 -15.89
CA ALA A 276 -3.89 3.11 -16.63
C ALA A 276 -3.74 1.77 -15.89
N GLU A 277 -2.98 1.68 -14.79
CA GLU A 277 -2.83 0.44 -14.01
C GLU A 277 -4.15 -0.05 -13.40
N ASP A 278 -4.95 0.89 -12.90
CA ASP A 278 -6.25 0.61 -12.29
C ASP A 278 -7.28 0.18 -13.35
N ASN A 279 -7.25 0.79 -14.54
CA ASN A 279 -8.10 0.47 -15.68
C ASN A 279 -7.75 -0.91 -16.28
N ASP A 280 -6.47 -1.23 -16.41
CA ASP A 280 -6.02 -2.56 -16.84
C ASP A 280 -6.51 -3.65 -15.86
N MET A 281 -6.42 -3.40 -14.55
CA MET A 281 -6.94 -4.33 -13.55
C MET A 281 -8.46 -4.53 -13.65
N PHE A 282 -9.23 -3.47 -13.91
CA PHE A 282 -10.68 -3.59 -14.16
C PHE A 282 -10.98 -4.58 -15.29
N TRP A 283 -10.27 -4.45 -16.42
CA TRP A 283 -10.48 -5.32 -17.57
C TRP A 283 -10.00 -6.74 -17.34
N ARG A 284 -8.92 -6.95 -16.58
CA ARG A 284 -8.47 -8.30 -16.17
C ARG A 284 -9.52 -9.01 -15.34
N LEU A 285 -10.11 -8.32 -14.36
CA LEU A 285 -11.19 -8.88 -13.54
C LEU A 285 -12.41 -9.23 -14.39
N HIS A 286 -12.80 -8.33 -15.29
CA HIS A 286 -13.92 -8.58 -16.20
C HIS A 286 -13.66 -9.78 -17.11
N ALA A 287 -12.46 -9.88 -17.69
CA ALA A 287 -12.05 -11.02 -18.53
C ALA A 287 -11.99 -12.34 -17.74
N ALA A 288 -11.68 -12.28 -16.45
CA ALA A 288 -11.70 -13.43 -15.54
C ALA A 288 -13.13 -13.79 -15.04
N GLY A 289 -14.17 -13.12 -15.53
CA GLY A 289 -15.57 -13.39 -15.18
C GLY A 289 -16.04 -12.71 -13.89
N TYR A 290 -15.33 -11.69 -13.42
CA TYR A 290 -15.63 -10.97 -12.18
C TYR A 290 -16.07 -9.52 -12.45
N PRO A 291 -17.38 -9.26 -12.63
CA PRO A 291 -17.87 -7.90 -12.73
C PRO A 291 -17.63 -7.14 -11.42
N VAL A 292 -17.30 -5.86 -11.52
CA VAL A 292 -17.00 -4.98 -10.37
C VAL A 292 -18.28 -4.41 -9.77
N VAL A 293 -18.38 -4.46 -8.44
CA VAL A 293 -19.44 -3.80 -7.65
C VAL A 293 -18.93 -2.54 -6.97
N ARG A 294 -19.83 -1.60 -6.65
CA ARG A 294 -19.51 -0.30 -6.04
C ARG A 294 -20.46 0.01 -4.89
N TYR A 295 -19.99 0.80 -3.92
CA TYR A 295 -20.89 1.42 -2.94
C TYR A 295 -21.78 2.46 -3.61
N GLN A 296 -22.94 2.74 -2.98
CA GLN A 296 -23.74 3.91 -3.34
C GLN A 296 -22.97 5.20 -3.04
N LYS A 297 -23.27 6.26 -3.80
CA LYS A 297 -22.59 7.56 -3.68
C LYS A 297 -22.67 8.17 -2.28
N SER A 298 -23.75 7.92 -1.54
CA SER A 298 -23.94 8.40 -0.17
C SER A 298 -23.02 7.73 0.85
N VAL A 299 -22.47 6.55 0.53
CA VAL A 299 -21.65 5.74 1.46
C VAL A 299 -20.19 5.72 1.03
N GLY A 300 -19.90 5.45 -0.25
CA GLY A 300 -18.55 5.23 -0.76
C GLY A 300 -17.71 6.50 -0.94
N MET A 301 -17.81 7.45 -0.01
CA MET A 301 -17.06 8.71 -0.03
C MET A 301 -15.77 8.60 0.78
N TYR A 302 -14.72 9.17 0.22
CA TYR A 302 -13.41 9.27 0.84
C TYR A 302 -12.91 10.73 0.81
N LEU A 303 -12.15 11.11 1.83
CA LEU A 303 -11.32 12.31 1.82
C LEU A 303 -9.98 11.99 1.13
N VAL A 304 -9.50 12.91 0.31
CA VAL A 304 -8.16 12.85 -0.29
C VAL A 304 -7.21 13.74 0.51
N LEU A 305 -6.10 13.17 0.97
CA LEU A 305 -5.02 13.92 1.59
C LEU A 305 -4.22 14.67 0.51
N PRO A 306 -3.86 15.94 0.75
CA PRO A 306 -3.01 16.70 -0.16
C PRO A 306 -1.70 15.97 -0.46
N HIS A 307 -1.26 16.02 -1.72
CA HIS A 307 0.01 15.42 -2.13
C HIS A 307 0.49 15.95 -3.48
N LYS A 308 1.80 15.82 -3.71
CA LYS A 308 2.38 16.02 -5.04
C LYS A 308 2.01 14.86 -5.95
N ARG A 309 1.41 15.16 -7.11
CA ARG A 309 1.05 14.16 -8.12
C ARG A 309 2.31 13.60 -8.79
N GLU A 310 2.28 12.30 -9.05
CA GLU A 310 3.29 11.64 -9.88
C GLU A 310 3.14 12.09 -11.34
N PRO A 311 4.23 12.18 -12.11
CA PRO A 311 4.16 12.44 -13.54
C PRO A 311 3.27 11.40 -14.24
N ALA A 312 2.45 11.85 -15.19
CA ALA A 312 1.61 10.95 -15.97
C ALA A 312 2.49 9.98 -16.77
N ASN A 313 2.09 8.71 -16.80
CA ASN A 313 2.71 7.74 -17.69
C ASN A 313 2.42 8.16 -19.15
N PRO A 314 3.45 8.37 -19.99
CA PRO A 314 3.25 8.78 -21.39
C PRO A 314 2.60 7.68 -22.26
N PHE A 315 2.53 6.44 -21.77
CA PHE A 315 1.96 5.28 -22.47
C PHE A 315 0.61 4.82 -21.89
N ARG A 316 -0.08 5.69 -21.14
CA ARG A 316 -1.37 5.39 -20.49
C ARG A 316 -2.57 5.45 -21.44
#